data_AF-A0A2V9ND54-F1
#
_entry.id   AF-A0A2V9ND54-F1
#
_cell.length_a   1.000
_cell.length_b   1.000
_cell.length_c   1.000
_cell.angle_alpha   90.00
_cell.angle_beta   90.00
_cell.angle_gamma   90.00
#
_symmetry.space_group_name_H-M   'P 1'
#
loop_
_entity.id
_entity.type
_entity.pdbx_description
1 polymer ?
#
loop_
_entity_poly.entity_id
_entity_poly.type
_entity_poly.pdbx_seq_one_letter_code
_entity_poly.pdbx_strand_id
1 'polypeptide(L)'
;MATTLNRVDQQTVSGSTNGDGLQVRVRRTLVSDDGGFQLDVAFALERGITILFGPSGAGKTTLLDCIAGLSDPDQGQIVSGSRVLFDSEKRINLSASERKTGYVFQDLALFPHLSVESNVAFGLADLRTEDRKQRVVGALESLDI
;
A
#
# COMPACT_ATOMS: atom_id res chain seq x y z
N MET A 1 -21.30 18.20 -25.10
CA MET A 1 -20.21 17.37 -25.64
C MET A 1 -19.86 16.34 -24.58
N ALA A 2 -19.68 15.08 -24.98
CA ALA A 2 -19.94 13.89 -24.19
C ALA A 2 -19.13 13.76 -22.89
N THR A 3 -19.83 13.60 -21.76
CA THR A 3 -19.29 13.22 -20.44
C THR A 3 -19.30 11.70 -20.33
N THR A 4 -18.13 11.06 -20.43
CA THR A 4 -17.97 9.62 -20.20
C THR A 4 -17.41 9.40 -18.80
N LEU A 5 -18.29 9.10 -17.85
CA LEU A 5 -17.94 8.60 -16.52
C LEU A 5 -17.36 7.19 -16.68
N ASN A 6 -16.05 7.06 -16.54
CA ASN A 6 -15.38 5.77 -16.66
C ASN A 6 -15.58 4.97 -15.37
N ARG A 7 -16.65 4.17 -15.35
CA ARG A 7 -16.96 3.18 -14.31
C ARG A 7 -15.94 2.04 -14.44
N VAL A 8 -15.03 1.92 -13.49
CA VAL A 8 -14.15 0.73 -13.41
C VAL A 8 -15.01 -0.42 -12.89
N ASP A 9 -15.22 -1.41 -13.75
CA ASP A 9 -16.06 -2.56 -13.48
C ASP A 9 -15.62 -3.32 -12.23
N GLN A 10 -16.65 -3.71 -11.47
CA GLN A 10 -16.59 -4.42 -10.22
C GLN A 10 -16.06 -5.84 -10.46
N GLN A 11 -14.92 -6.18 -9.85
CA GLN A 11 -14.63 -7.57 -9.49
C GLN A 11 -14.60 -7.67 -7.97
N THR A 12 -15.76 -8.06 -7.41
CA THR A 12 -15.90 -8.46 -6.02
C THR A 12 -15.14 -9.77 -5.81
N VAL A 13 -13.88 -9.68 -5.41
CA VAL A 13 -13.13 -10.85 -4.89
C VAL A 13 -13.72 -11.18 -3.52
N SER A 14 -14.60 -12.17 -3.50
CA SER A 14 -15.26 -12.69 -2.31
C SER A 14 -14.47 -13.88 -1.77
N GLY A 15 -13.54 -13.60 -0.85
CA GLY A 15 -12.86 -14.61 -0.03
C GLY A 15 -13.34 -14.54 1.42
N SER A 16 -13.74 -15.69 1.98
CA SER A 16 -14.20 -15.82 3.36
C SER A 16 -13.04 -15.56 4.35
N THR A 17 -13.00 -14.37 4.96
CA THR A 17 -11.83 -13.94 5.75
C THR A 17 -11.89 -14.48 7.18
N ASN A 18 -11.03 -15.45 7.52
CA ASN A 18 -10.55 -15.59 8.89
C ASN A 18 -9.75 -14.33 9.24
N GLY A 19 -9.92 -13.77 10.45
CA GLY A 19 -9.60 -12.39 10.86
C GLY A 19 -8.14 -11.88 10.81
N ASP A 20 -7.33 -12.36 9.87
CA ASP A 20 -5.90 -12.07 9.72
C ASP A 20 -5.54 -11.54 8.32
N GLY A 21 -6.54 -11.03 7.59
CA GLY A 21 -6.44 -10.51 6.23
C GLY A 21 -6.53 -8.99 6.12
N LEU A 22 -6.44 -8.47 4.89
CA LEU A 22 -6.61 -7.06 4.56
C LEU A 22 -8.03 -6.82 4.05
N GLN A 23 -8.81 -5.97 4.72
CA GLN A 23 -10.13 -5.53 4.28
C GLN A 23 -10.06 -4.07 3.86
N VAL A 24 -10.52 -3.78 2.64
CA VAL A 24 -10.50 -2.44 2.06
C VAL A 24 -11.88 -2.14 1.50
N ARG A 25 -12.46 -1.02 1.93
CA ARG A 25 -13.62 -0.39 1.29
C ARG A 25 -13.35 1.09 1.27
N VAL A 26 -12.97 1.66 0.13
CA VAL A 26 -12.57 3.06 0.07
C VAL A 26 -13.13 3.75 -1.16
N ARG A 27 -13.46 5.04 -0.97
CA ARG A 27 -13.75 5.96 -2.06
C ARG A 27 -12.79 7.13 -2.04
N ARG A 28 -12.27 7.49 -3.20
CA ARG A 28 -11.38 8.65 -3.37
C ARG A 28 -11.62 9.31 -4.71
N THR A 29 -11.79 10.63 -4.69
CA THR A 29 -12.01 11.46 -5.86
C THR A 29 -10.74 12.24 -6.14
N LEU A 30 -10.17 12.04 -7.32
CA LEU A 30 -9.05 12.79 -7.83
C LEU A 30 -9.57 13.77 -8.88
N VAL A 31 -9.19 15.04 -8.74
CA VAL A 31 -9.53 16.07 -9.73
C VAL A 31 -8.26 16.37 -10.53
N SER A 32 -8.35 16.30 -11.85
CA SER A 32 -7.33 16.78 -12.78
C SER A 32 -7.93 17.78 -13.77
N ASP A 33 -7.08 18.56 -14.42
CA ASP A 33 -7.50 19.60 -15.36
C ASP A 33 -8.30 19.05 -16.55
N ASP A 34 -8.04 17.80 -16.95
CA ASP A 34 -8.70 17.11 -18.07
C ASP A 34 -9.92 16.26 -17.66
N GLY A 35 -10.32 16.29 -16.38
CA GLY A 35 -11.43 15.50 -15.85
C GLY A 35 -11.18 14.94 -14.45
N GLY A 36 -12.24 14.41 -13.82
CA GLY A 36 -12.15 13.76 -12.52
C GLY A 36 -12.09 12.24 -12.63
N PHE A 37 -11.36 11.59 -11.71
CA PHE A 37 -11.34 10.15 -11.51
C PHE A 37 -11.89 9.81 -10.13
N GLN A 38 -12.79 8.82 -10.05
CA GLN A 38 -13.28 8.31 -8.78
C GLN A 38 -12.86 6.86 -8.61
N LEU A 39 -12.04 6.62 -7.60
CA LEU A 39 -11.77 5.29 -7.07
C LEU A 39 -12.92 4.89 -6.15
N ASP A 40 -13.60 3.78 -6.43
CA ASP A 40 -14.60 3.16 -5.55
C ASP A 40 -14.37 1.66 -5.54
N VAL A 41 -13.75 1.16 -4.47
CA VAL A 41 -13.31 -0.24 -4.39
C VAL A 41 -13.69 -0.86 -3.06
N ALA A 42 -14.09 -2.13 -3.09
CA ALA A 42 -14.36 -2.93 -1.91
C ALA A 42 -13.89 -4.38 -2.12
N PHE A 43 -12.96 -4.86 -1.29
CA PHE A 43 -12.43 -6.21 -1.36
C PHE A 43 -11.86 -6.66 -0.01
N ALA A 44 -11.69 -7.98 0.14
CA ALA A 44 -10.98 -8.60 1.25
C ALA A 44 -9.93 -9.56 0.69
N LEU A 45 -8.73 -9.53 1.26
CA LEU A 45 -7.60 -10.39 0.91
C LEU A 45 -7.20 -11.23 2.11
N GLU A 46 -6.91 -12.48 1.87
CA GLU A 46 -6.23 -13.34 2.84
C GLU A 46 -4.72 -13.09 2.81
N ARG A 47 -3.99 -13.73 3.73
CA ARG A 47 -2.53 -13.68 3.73
C ARG A 47 -1.98 -14.34 2.47
N GLY A 48 -1.02 -13.69 1.84
CA GLY A 48 -0.34 -14.22 0.66
C GLY A 48 0.08 -13.12 -0.28
N ILE A 49 0.33 -13.51 -1.53
CA ILE A 49 0.70 -12.60 -2.61
C ILE A 49 -0.56 -12.29 -3.40
N THR A 50 -0.89 -11.00 -3.51
CA THR A 50 -2.00 -10.51 -4.34
C THR A 50 -1.44 -9.59 -5.43
N ILE A 51 -1.93 -9.76 -6.65
CA ILE A 51 -1.54 -8.94 -7.80
C ILE A 51 -2.70 -8.01 -8.15
N LEU A 52 -2.44 -6.71 -8.14
CA LEU A 52 -3.36 -5.68 -8.64
C LEU A 52 -3.00 -5.32 -10.08
N PHE A 53 -3.88 -5.64 -11.03
CA PHE A 53 -3.65 -5.41 -12.46
C PHE A 53 -4.78 -4.59 -13.09
N GLY A 54 -4.50 -3.97 -14.24
CA GLY A 54 -5.45 -3.13 -14.97
C GLY A 54 -4.77 -2.06 -15.83
N PRO A 55 -5.52 -1.35 -16.70
CA PRO A 55 -4.96 -0.34 -17.60
C PRO A 55 -4.29 0.82 -16.85
N SER A 56 -3.42 1.58 -17.55
CA SER A 56 -2.86 2.81 -17.00
C SER A 56 -3.99 3.78 -16.61
N GLY A 57 -3.84 4.49 -15.49
CA GLY A 57 -4.88 5.39 -14.98
C GLY A 57 -6.06 4.72 -14.26
N ALA A 58 -6.11 3.39 -14.13
CA ALA A 58 -7.18 2.70 -13.39
C ALA A 58 -7.19 2.92 -11.86
N GLY A 59 -6.30 3.77 -11.33
CA GLY A 59 -6.22 4.06 -9.89
C GLY A 59 -5.43 3.04 -9.05
N LYS A 60 -4.61 2.18 -9.67
CA LYS A 60 -3.83 1.15 -8.96
C LYS A 60 -2.86 1.75 -7.94
N THR A 61 -2.02 2.69 -8.39
CA THR A 61 -1.08 3.41 -7.51
C THR A 61 -1.84 4.15 -6.43
N THR A 62 -2.93 4.85 -6.78
CA THR A 62 -3.80 5.53 -5.82
C THR A 62 -4.34 4.60 -4.74
N LEU A 63 -4.78 3.39 -5.10
CA LEU A 63 -5.25 2.39 -4.15
C LEU A 63 -4.12 1.94 -3.22
N LEU A 64 -2.93 1.65 -3.76
CA LEU A 64 -1.77 1.27 -2.95
C LEU A 64 -1.34 2.41 -2.00
N ASP A 65 -1.36 3.65 -2.46
CA ASP A 65 -1.06 4.83 -1.66
C ASP A 65 -2.09 5.03 -0.54
N CYS A 66 -3.37 4.78 -0.83
CA CYS A 66 -4.45 4.78 0.16
C CYS A 66 -4.23 3.74 1.25
N ILE A 67 -3.83 2.52 0.88
CA ILE A 67 -3.53 1.44 1.84
C ILE A 67 -2.29 1.78 2.65
N ALA A 68 -1.24 2.30 2.00
CA ALA A 68 0.03 2.65 2.63
C ALA A 68 -0.04 3.91 3.51
N GLY A 69 -1.06 4.75 3.35
CA GLY A 69 -1.18 6.03 4.07
C GLY A 69 -0.35 7.15 3.45
N LEU A 70 -0.03 7.03 2.17
CA LEU A 70 0.61 8.09 1.37
C LEU A 70 -0.44 9.03 0.76
N SER A 71 -1.69 8.56 0.66
CA SER A 71 -2.84 9.34 0.21
C SER A 71 -4.05 8.99 1.06
N ASP A 72 -4.89 9.97 1.39
CA ASP A 72 -6.05 9.74 2.26
C ASP A 72 -7.30 9.38 1.43
N PRO A 73 -8.02 8.30 1.74
CA PRO A 73 -9.35 8.11 1.18
C PRO A 73 -10.31 9.23 1.61
N ASP A 74 -11.30 9.55 0.76
CA ASP A 74 -12.36 10.50 1.14
C ASP A 74 -13.33 9.84 2.13
N GLN A 75 -13.64 8.55 1.91
CA GLN A 75 -14.58 7.77 2.69
C GLN A 75 -14.21 6.30 2.75
N GLY A 76 -14.75 5.62 3.77
CA GLY A 76 -14.69 4.18 3.92
C GLY A 76 -13.76 3.73 5.04
N GLN A 77 -13.21 2.52 4.91
CA GLN A 77 -12.43 1.84 5.93
C GLN A 77 -11.32 0.97 5.34
N ILE A 78 -10.17 0.94 6.02
CA ILE A 78 -9.05 0.03 5.74
C ILE A 78 -8.69 -0.67 7.04
N VAL A 79 -8.75 -2.00 7.05
CA VAL A 79 -8.48 -2.84 8.23
C VAL A 79 -7.46 -3.91 7.86
N SER A 80 -6.41 -4.06 8.67
CA SER A 80 -5.41 -5.11 8.53
C SER A 80 -5.41 -5.99 9.78
N GLY A 81 -5.89 -7.23 9.65
CA GLY A 81 -6.17 -8.11 10.79
C GLY A 81 -7.15 -7.46 11.77
N SER A 82 -6.72 -7.26 13.01
CA SER A 82 -7.48 -6.56 14.06
C SER A 82 -7.27 -5.04 14.10
N ARG A 83 -6.37 -4.49 13.27
CA ARG A 83 -5.99 -3.07 13.30
C ARG A 83 -6.76 -2.28 12.27
N VAL A 84 -7.53 -1.29 12.72
CA VAL A 84 -8.15 -0.29 11.85
C VAL A 84 -7.07 0.74 11.47
N LEU A 85 -6.72 0.80 10.19
CA LEU A 85 -5.72 1.73 9.66
C LEU A 85 -6.34 3.06 9.25
N PHE A 86 -7.55 3.00 8.70
CA PHE A 86 -8.35 4.14 8.30
C PHE A 86 -9.84 3.84 8.53
N ASP A 87 -10.59 4.82 9.02
CA ASP A 87 -12.05 4.77 9.15
C ASP A 87 -12.59 6.21 9.14
N SER A 88 -13.28 6.58 8.07
CA SER A 88 -13.79 7.95 7.90
C SER A 88 -14.88 8.32 8.91
N GLU A 89 -15.70 7.36 9.35
CA GLU A 89 -16.79 7.62 10.29
C GLU A 89 -16.27 7.79 11.71
N LYS A 90 -15.28 6.97 12.09
CA LYS A 90 -14.63 7.04 13.41
C LYS A 90 -13.49 8.06 13.47
N ARG A 91 -13.21 8.76 12.36
CA ARG A 91 -12.10 9.72 12.20
C ARG A 91 -10.74 9.12 12.57
N ILE A 92 -10.52 7.87 12.17
CA ILE A 92 -9.24 7.18 12.33
C ILE A 92 -8.47 7.33 11.02
N ASN A 93 -7.26 7.86 11.08
CA ASN A 93 -6.33 7.84 9.96
C ASN A 93 -4.91 7.71 10.51
N LEU A 94 -4.37 6.48 10.50
CA LEU A 94 -2.98 6.25 10.91
C LEU A 94 -2.03 6.79 9.84
N SER A 95 -0.94 7.42 10.25
CA SER A 95 0.12 7.83 9.32
C SER A 95 0.83 6.61 8.72
N ALA A 96 1.50 6.79 7.58
CA ALA A 96 2.20 5.70 6.89
C ALA A 96 3.16 4.92 7.80
N SER A 97 3.90 5.60 8.69
CA SER A 97 4.84 4.99 9.63
C SER A 97 4.16 4.16 10.74
N GLU A 98 2.95 4.55 11.15
CA GLU A 98 2.16 3.86 12.17
C GLU A 98 1.44 2.62 11.61
N ARG A 99 1.17 2.59 10.30
CA ARG A 99 0.49 1.45 9.65
C ARG A 99 1.31 0.17 9.68
N LYS A 100 2.65 0.28 9.79
CA LYS A 100 3.60 -0.85 9.73
C LYS A 100 3.50 -1.63 8.40
N THR A 101 3.27 -0.90 7.32
CA THR A 101 3.22 -1.43 5.95
C THR A 101 4.57 -1.17 5.27
N GLY A 102 5.15 -2.20 4.64
CA GLY A 102 6.28 -2.01 3.74
C GLY A 102 5.80 -1.48 2.39
N TYR A 103 6.40 -0.40 1.89
CA TYR A 103 6.08 0.18 0.59
C TYR A 103 7.34 0.27 -0.26
N VAL A 104 7.30 -0.30 -1.46
CA VAL A 104 8.40 -0.25 -2.42
C VAL A 104 7.94 0.57 -3.61
N PHE A 105 8.63 1.69 -3.86
CA PHE A 105 8.34 2.59 -4.97
C PHE A 105 8.79 1.97 -6.30
N GLN A 106 8.22 2.46 -7.40
CA GLN A 106 8.67 2.09 -8.74
C GLN A 106 10.09 2.61 -9.03
N ASP A 107 10.43 3.78 -8.49
CA ASP A 107 11.76 4.35 -8.57
C ASP A 107 12.66 3.85 -7.44
N LEU A 108 13.96 3.69 -7.75
CA LEU A 108 14.96 3.25 -6.78
C LEU A 108 15.14 4.30 -5.68
N ALA A 109 14.75 3.95 -4.45
CA ALA A 109 14.92 4.79 -3.26
C ALA A 109 16.29 4.56 -2.58
N LEU A 110 17.37 4.50 -3.36
CA LEU A 110 18.73 4.36 -2.82
C LEU A 110 19.23 5.70 -2.27
N PHE A 111 19.94 5.64 -1.14
CA PHE A 111 20.72 6.76 -0.61
C PHE A 111 22.10 6.75 -1.27
N PRO A 112 22.41 7.67 -2.20
CA PRO A 112 23.62 7.57 -3.03
C PRO A 112 24.93 7.75 -2.25
N HIS A 113 24.84 8.32 -1.05
CA HIS A 113 25.96 8.56 -0.15
C HIS A 113 26.21 7.41 0.83
N LEU A 114 25.39 6.34 0.79
CA LEU A 114 25.53 5.17 1.64
C LEU A 114 26.11 3.99 0.84
N SER A 115 26.88 3.12 1.51
CA SER A 115 27.29 1.84 0.93
C SER A 115 26.09 0.93 0.69
N VAL A 116 26.26 -0.16 -0.06
CA VAL A 116 25.19 -1.14 -0.31
C VAL A 116 24.67 -1.71 1.02
N GLU A 117 25.58 -2.12 1.91
CA GLU A 117 25.24 -2.66 3.24
C GLU A 117 24.51 -1.61 4.08
N SER A 118 24.93 -0.35 3.99
CA SER A 118 24.32 0.76 4.72
C SER A 118 22.93 1.10 4.20
N ASN A 119 22.71 1.00 2.88
CA ASN A 119 21.38 1.14 2.27
C ASN A 119 20.43 0.04 2.76
N VAL A 120 20.87 -1.22 2.74
CA VAL A 120 20.08 -2.37 3.21
C VAL A 120 19.80 -2.28 4.72
N ALA A 121 20.79 -1.83 5.51
CA ALA A 121 20.65 -1.69 6.96
C ALA A 121 19.78 -0.51 7.41
N PHE A 122 19.54 0.48 6.53
CA PHE A 122 18.92 1.76 6.91
C PHE A 122 17.54 1.58 7.57
N GLY A 123 16.69 0.71 7.00
CA GLY A 123 15.35 0.41 7.53
C GLY A 123 15.32 -0.49 8.76
N LEU A 124 16.49 -0.92 9.27
CA LEU A 124 16.63 -1.90 10.34
C LEU A 124 17.18 -1.30 11.64
N ALA A 125 17.13 0.03 11.78
CA ALA A 125 17.70 0.75 12.92
C ALA A 125 17.12 0.31 14.28
N ASP A 126 15.85 -0.13 14.30
CA ASP A 126 15.16 -0.59 15.51
C ASP A 126 15.59 -2.00 15.97
N LEU A 127 16.37 -2.73 15.17
CA LEU A 127 16.87 -4.06 15.51
C LEU A 127 18.14 -3.97 16.36
N ARG A 128 18.38 -5.00 17.19
CA ARG A 128 19.65 -5.15 17.89
C ARG A 128 20.78 -5.29 16.87
N THR A 129 21.98 -4.82 17.21
CA THR A 129 23.13 -4.79 16.29
C THR A 129 23.40 -6.14 15.61
N GLU A 130 23.31 -7.24 16.36
CA GLU A 130 23.55 -8.58 15.82
C GLU A 130 22.43 -9.06 14.89
N ASP A 131 21.16 -8.83 15.26
CA ASP A 131 20.01 -9.14 14.41
C ASP A 131 20.06 -8.35 13.09
N ARG A 132 20.47 -7.08 13.17
CA ARG A 132 20.63 -6.21 11.99
C ARG A 132 21.71 -6.75 11.05
N LYS A 133 22.88 -7.11 11.55
CA LYS A 133 23.96 -7.70 10.73
C LYS A 133 23.49 -8.97 10.04
N GLN A 134 22.82 -9.87 10.78
CA GLN A 134 22.34 -11.13 10.23
C GLN A 134 21.30 -10.92 9.13
N ARG A 135 20.40 -9.94 9.30
CA ARG A 135 19.41 -9.56 8.28
C ARG A 135 20.06 -9.00 7.01
N VAL A 136 21.09 -8.16 7.16
CA VAL A 136 21.82 -7.56 6.05
C VAL A 136 22.56 -8.62 5.25
N VAL A 137 23.32 -9.48 5.93
CA VAL A 137 24.06 -10.59 5.27
C VAL A 137 23.10 -11.49 4.51
N GLY A 138 22.00 -11.92 5.12
CA GLY A 138 21.02 -12.78 4.45
C GLY A 138 20.33 -12.11 3.25
N ALA A 139 20.13 -10.79 3.29
CA ALA A 139 19.59 -10.04 2.15
C ALA A 139 20.59 -9.98 0.98
N LEU A 140 21.88 -9.75 1.26
CA LEU A 140 22.94 -9.70 0.25
C LEU A 140 23.16 -11.06 -0.41
N GLU A 141 23.23 -12.13 0.39
CA GLU A 141 23.34 -13.51 -0.09
C GLU A 141 22.16 -13.90 -1.00
N SER A 142 20.94 -13.46 -0.68
CA SER A 142 19.76 -13.76 -1.52
C SER A 142 19.76 -13.08 -2.89
N LEU A 143 20.64 -12.11 -3.08
CA LEU A 143 20.77 -11.32 -4.31
C LEU A 143 22.03 -11.68 -5.12
N ASP A 144 22.81 -12.67 -4.67
CA ASP A 144 24.10 -13.06 -5.26
C ASP A 144 25.12 -11.91 -5.37
N ILE A 145 25.14 -11.00 -4.38
CA ILE A 145 26.09 -9.87 -4.27
C ILE A 145 27.00 -10.03 -3.06
#